data_AF-A0A922XAC3-F1
#
_entry.id   AF-A0A922XAC3-F1
#
_cell.length_a   1.000
_cell.length_b   1.000
_cell.length_c   1.000
_cell.angle_alpha   90.00
_cell.angle_beta   90.00
_cell.angle_gamma   90.00
#
_symmetry.space_group_name_H-M   'P 1'
#
loop_
_entity.id
_entity.type
_entity.pdbx_description
1 polymer ?
#
loop_
_entity_poly.entity_id
_entity_poly.type
_entity_poly.pdbx_seq_one_letter_code
_entity_poly.pdbx_strand_id
1 'polypeptide(L)'
;MQFDINLVGYLAAFCTTAAFIPQVVLVWRTRNASGISMGMYSAFCFGVFLWLCYGIAIRAWPIAINNAVTLVLASSVLVMKWRFERGARRADEAVIVPVAYGTSMSKGSLLRCQCPALTSRQIYGWLIADITN
;
A
#
# COMPACT_ATOMS: atom_id res chain seq x y z
N MET A 1 25.41 24.05 -32.21
CA MET A 1 25.15 23.91 -30.76
C MET A 1 25.23 22.44 -30.42
N GLN A 2 26.30 21.99 -29.76
CA GLN A 2 26.35 20.66 -29.16
C GLN A 2 25.51 20.74 -27.88
N PHE A 3 24.33 20.12 -27.90
CA PHE A 3 23.58 19.93 -26.66
C PHE A 3 24.37 18.94 -25.80
N ASP A 4 24.80 19.38 -24.62
CA ASP A 4 25.51 18.52 -23.67
C ASP A 4 24.55 17.43 -23.17
N ILE A 5 24.66 16.24 -23.77
CA ILE A 5 23.86 15.05 -23.46
C ILE A 5 23.92 14.74 -21.95
N ASN A 6 25.04 15.06 -21.30
CA ASN A 6 25.23 14.91 -19.86
C ASN A 6 24.29 15.81 -19.04
N LEU A 7 24.09 17.07 -19.44
CA LEU A 7 23.19 18.00 -18.75
C LEU A 7 21.73 17.52 -18.83
N VAL A 8 21.33 17.04 -20.01
CA VAL A 8 20.00 16.44 -20.22
C VAL A 8 19.82 15.19 -19.35
N GLY A 9 20.86 14.35 -19.25
CA GLY A 9 20.87 13.18 -18.37
C GLY A 9 20.69 13.53 -16.89
N TYR A 10 21.40 14.55 -16.39
CA TYR A 10 21.24 15.01 -15.00
C TYR A 10 19.85 15.60 -14.73
N LEU A 11 19.32 16.40 -15.66
CA LEU A 11 17.97 16.95 -15.53
C LEU A 11 16.90 15.85 -15.55
N ALA A 12 17.05 14.85 -16.42
CA ALA A 12 16.16 13.70 -16.47
C ALA A 12 16.19 12.89 -15.16
N ALA A 13 17.37 12.62 -14.61
CA ALA A 13 17.53 11.93 -13.33
C ALA A 13 16.93 12.73 -12.16
N PHE A 14 17.13 14.05 -12.13
CA PHE A 14 16.55 14.92 -11.11
C PHE A 14 15.03 14.95 -11.20
N CYS A 15 14.46 15.20 -12.37
CA CYS A 15 13.01 15.28 -12.56
C CYS A 15 12.31 13.95 -12.22
N THR A 16 12.89 12.82 -12.63
CA THR A 16 12.31 11.50 -12.33
C THR A 16 12.37 11.19 -10.84
N THR A 17 13.50 11.46 -10.17
CA THR A 17 13.62 11.27 -8.72
C THR A 17 12.68 12.19 -7.95
N ALA A 18 12.63 13.48 -8.32
CA ALA A 18 11.79 14.48 -7.67
C ALA A 18 10.28 14.14 -7.80
N ALA A 19 9.85 13.54 -8.90
CA ALA A 19 8.45 13.14 -9.10
C ALA A 19 7.98 12.05 -8.12
N PHE A 20 8.88 11.18 -7.64
CA PHE A 20 8.51 10.13 -6.67
C PHE A 20 8.48 10.63 -5.22
N ILE A 21 9.14 11.75 -4.89
CA ILE A 21 9.22 12.29 -3.53
C ILE A 21 7.84 12.62 -2.93
N PRO A 22 6.93 13.34 -3.61
CA PRO A 22 5.61 13.67 -3.05
C PRO A 22 4.81 12.42 -2.68
N GLN A 23 4.89 11.37 -3.50
CA GLN A 23 4.19 10.12 -3.26
C GLN A 23 4.72 9.39 -2.02
N VAL A 24 6.05 9.33 -1.87
CA VAL A 24 6.69 8.72 -0.69
C VAL A 24 6.35 9.50 0.58
N VAL A 25 6.44 10.84 0.53
CA VAL A 25 6.13 11.72 1.67
C VAL A 25 4.67 11.60 2.08
N LEU A 26 3.74 11.56 1.12
CA LEU A 26 2.32 11.39 1.41
C LEU A 26 2.06 10.08 2.16
N VAL A 27 2.57 8.95 1.65
CA VAL A 27 2.41 7.63 2.28
C VAL A 27 3.02 7.60 3.68
N TRP A 28 4.19 8.22 3.85
CA TRP A 28 4.85 8.26 5.16
C TRP A 28 4.07 9.12 6.17
N ARG A 29 3.54 10.27 5.73
CA ARG A 29 2.79 11.20 6.58
C ARG A 29 1.40 10.69 6.95
N THR A 30 0.67 10.11 5.99
CA THR A 30 -0.67 9.57 6.25
C THR A 30 -0.63 8.21 6.95
N ARG A 31 0.52 7.52 6.91
CA ARG A 31 0.68 6.11 7.30
C ARG A 31 -0.41 5.21 6.72
N ASN A 32 -1.00 5.62 5.61
CA ASN A 32 -2.11 4.94 4.98
C ASN A 32 -1.75 4.65 3.53
N ALA A 33 -1.50 3.38 3.25
CA ALA A 33 -1.20 2.87 1.92
C ALA A 33 -2.38 2.06 1.33
N SER A 34 -3.60 2.21 1.86
CA SER A 34 -4.79 1.47 1.42
C SER A 34 -5.17 1.78 -0.03
N GLY A 35 -4.95 3.01 -0.49
CA GLY A 35 -5.24 3.45 -1.86
C GLY A 35 -4.26 2.95 -2.93
N ILE A 36 -3.16 2.29 -2.54
CA ILE A 36 -2.15 1.81 -3.47
C ILE A 36 -2.36 0.30 -3.68
N SER A 37 -2.50 -0.17 -4.92
CA SER A 37 -2.60 -1.62 -5.18
C SER A 37 -1.25 -2.32 -4.97
N MET A 38 -1.22 -3.37 -4.13
CA MET A 38 0.00 -4.13 -3.87
C MET A 38 0.50 -4.87 -5.12
N GLY A 39 -0.44 -5.41 -5.91
CA GLY A 39 -0.14 -6.09 -7.18
C GLY A 39 0.44 -5.15 -8.22
N MET A 40 -0.13 -3.95 -8.37
CA MET A 40 0.36 -2.94 -9.32
C MET A 40 1.81 -2.53 -9.00
N TYR A 41 2.12 -2.23 -7.75
CA TYR A 41 3.47 -1.81 -7.36
C TYR A 41 4.49 -2.95 -7.48
N SER A 42 4.07 -4.19 -7.24
CA SER A 42 4.92 -5.38 -7.43
C SER A 42 5.25 -5.59 -8.91
N ALA A 43 4.26 -5.47 -9.79
CA ALA A 43 4.45 -5.53 -11.25
C ALA A 43 5.34 -4.37 -11.74
N PHE A 44 5.16 -3.17 -11.20
CA PHE A 44 6.01 -2.03 -11.51
C PHE A 44 7.48 -2.26 -11.10
N CYS A 45 7.73 -2.74 -9.87
CA CYS A 45 9.10 -3.08 -9.42
C CYS A 45 9.74 -4.13 -10.33
N PHE A 46 8.98 -5.16 -10.73
CA PHE A 46 9.45 -6.18 -11.66
C PHE A 46 9.79 -5.60 -13.04
N GLY A 47 8.93 -4.73 -13.58
CA GLY A 47 9.19 -4.04 -14.85
C GLY A 47 10.45 -3.16 -14.81
N VAL A 48 10.63 -2.37 -13.74
CA VAL A 48 11.83 -1.54 -13.56
C VAL A 48 13.09 -2.39 -13.40
N PHE A 49 13.00 -3.54 -12.72
CA PHE A 49 14.10 -4.49 -12.63
C PHE A 49 14.49 -5.06 -14.01
N LEU A 50 13.51 -5.43 -14.83
CA LEU A 50 13.78 -5.88 -16.22
C LEU A 50 14.43 -4.76 -17.06
N TRP A 51 13.98 -3.52 -16.91
CA TRP A 51 14.59 -2.36 -17.57
C TRP A 51 16.01 -2.08 -17.11
N LEU A 52 16.32 -2.27 -15.83
CA LEU A 52 17.67 -2.19 -15.30
C LEU A 52 18.58 -3.26 -15.95
N CYS A 53 18.14 -4.51 -15.97
CA CYS A 53 18.86 -5.60 -16.62
C CYS A 53 19.08 -5.33 -18.12
N TYR A 54 18.06 -4.83 -18.80
CA TYR A 54 18.13 -4.42 -20.20
C TYR A 54 19.17 -3.31 -20.42
N GLY A 55 19.13 -2.24 -19.61
CA GLY A 55 20.08 -1.13 -19.68
C GLY A 55 21.54 -1.57 -19.49
N ILE A 56 21.78 -2.51 -18.57
CA ILE A 56 23.10 -3.13 -18.36
C ILE A 56 23.52 -3.94 -19.59
N ALA A 57 22.61 -4.75 -20.16
CA ALA A 57 22.90 -5.60 -21.32
C ALA A 57 23.34 -4.78 -22.56
N ILE A 58 22.73 -3.61 -22.78
CA ILE A 58 23.09 -2.70 -23.87
C ILE A 58 24.20 -1.69 -23.51
N ARG A 59 24.78 -1.80 -22.30
CA ARG A 59 25.75 -0.85 -21.71
C ARG A 59 25.32 0.62 -21.74
N ALA A 60 24.02 0.88 -21.66
CA ALA A 60 23.46 2.21 -21.56
C ALA A 60 23.41 2.64 -20.09
N TRP A 61 24.54 3.11 -19.57
CA TRP A 61 24.67 3.55 -18.16
C TRP A 61 23.59 4.54 -17.69
N PRO A 62 23.15 5.53 -18.49
CA PRO A 62 22.08 6.43 -18.06
C PRO A 62 20.75 5.71 -17.78
N ILE A 63 20.40 4.70 -18.59
CA ILE A 63 19.17 3.91 -18.42
C ILE A 63 19.31 3.01 -17.19
N ALA A 64 20.47 2.38 -17.01
CA ALA A 64 20.73 1.53 -15.86
C ALA A 64 20.67 2.32 -14.54
N ILE A 65 21.33 3.48 -14.46
CA ILE A 65 21.37 4.31 -13.24
C ILE A 65 19.96 4.79 -12.86
N ASN A 66 19.18 5.30 -13.81
CA ASN A 66 17.82 5.79 -13.53
C ASN A 66 16.88 4.67 -13.02
N ASN A 67 16.94 3.49 -13.65
CA ASN A 67 16.12 2.36 -13.22
C ASN A 67 16.58 1.80 -11.87
N ALA A 68 17.88 1.82 -11.57
CA ALA A 68 18.38 1.44 -10.26
C ALA A 68 17.83 2.35 -9.14
N VAL A 69 17.88 3.68 -9.33
CA VAL A 69 17.34 4.64 -8.36
C VAL A 69 15.83 4.45 -8.20
N THR A 70 15.11 4.30 -9.32
CA THR A 70 13.65 4.08 -9.32
C THR A 70 13.28 2.78 -8.59
N LEU A 71 14.05 1.70 -8.79
CA LEU A 71 13.82 0.42 -8.14
C LEU A 71 13.98 0.52 -6.61
N VAL A 72 14.99 1.27 -6.14
CA VAL A 72 15.20 1.51 -4.69
C VAL A 72 14.02 2.28 -4.09
N LEU A 73 13.56 3.35 -4.75
CA LEU A 73 12.42 4.14 -4.28
C LEU A 73 11.13 3.32 -4.29
N ALA A 74 10.83 2.63 -5.40
CA ALA A 74 9.61 1.85 -5.54
C ALA A 74 9.55 0.68 -4.55
N SER A 75 10.67 -0.02 -4.34
CA SER A 75 10.76 -1.10 -3.35
C SER A 75 10.59 -0.59 -1.92
N SER A 76 11.11 0.60 -1.58
CA SER A 76 10.90 1.20 -0.25
C SER A 76 9.42 1.45 0.06
N VAL A 77 8.65 1.95 -0.92
CA VAL A 77 7.20 2.16 -0.81
C VAL A 77 6.46 0.83 -0.65
N LEU A 78 6.83 -0.17 -1.44
CA LEU A 78 6.23 -1.51 -1.36
C LEU A 78 6.48 -2.16 0.01
N VAL A 79 7.69 -2.02 0.56
CA VAL A 79 8.04 -2.51 1.89
C VAL A 79 7.26 -1.78 2.98
N MET A 80 7.14 -0.45 2.90
CA MET A 80 6.32 0.33 3.85
C MET A 80 4.86 -0.14 3.84
N LYS A 81 4.27 -0.27 2.66
CA LYS A 81 2.89 -0.76 2.50
C LYS A 81 2.71 -2.16 3.11
N TRP A 82 3.63 -3.07 2.83
CA TRP A 82 3.59 -4.43 3.38
C TRP A 82 3.66 -4.46 4.91
N ARG A 83 4.49 -3.60 5.52
CA ARG A 83 4.59 -3.49 6.98
C ARG A 83 3.31 -2.94 7.60
N PHE A 84 2.71 -1.90 7.00
CA PHE A 84 1.46 -1.33 7.51
C PHE A 84 0.27 -2.29 7.39
N GLU A 85 0.16 -3.03 6.29
CA GLU A 85 -0.91 -4.03 6.14
C GLU A 85 -0.77 -5.23 7.09
N ARG A 86 0.46 -5.67 7.39
CA ARG A 86 0.68 -6.74 8.39
C ARG A 86 0.31 -6.31 9.81
N GLY A 87 0.56 -5.06 10.17
CA GLY A 87 0.13 -4.51 11.46
C GLY A 87 -1.39 -4.47 11.60
N ALA A 88 -2.09 -4.03 10.56
CA ALA A 88 -3.56 -4.02 10.52
C ALA A 88 -4.16 -5.44 10.61
N ARG A 89 -3.62 -6.41 9.85
CA ARG A 89 -4.07 -7.81 9.92
C ARG A 89 -3.86 -8.46 11.28
N ARG A 90 -2.75 -8.17 11.97
CA ARG A 90 -2.51 -8.69 13.33
C ARG A 90 -3.46 -8.10 14.38
N ALA A 91 -3.86 -6.83 14.23
CA ALA A 91 -4.84 -6.23 15.14
C ALA A 91 -6.23 -6.84 14.92
N ASP A 92 -6.62 -7.06 13.67
CA ASP A 92 -7.87 -7.76 13.33
C ASP A 92 -7.86 -9.22 13.82
N GLU A 93 -6.74 -9.93 13.62
CA GLU A 93 -6.60 -11.29 14.12
C GLU A 93 -6.57 -11.35 15.64
N ALA A 94 -5.94 -10.40 16.34
CA ALA A 94 -6.00 -10.30 17.81
C ALA A 94 -7.42 -10.05 18.33
N VAL A 95 -8.28 -9.41 17.55
CA VAL A 95 -9.71 -9.24 17.85
C VAL A 95 -10.49 -10.53 17.52
N ILE A 96 -10.07 -11.29 16.50
CA ILE A 96 -10.74 -12.53 16.05
C ILE A 96 -10.20 -13.81 16.74
N VAL A 97 -9.03 -13.80 17.40
CA VAL A 97 -8.51 -14.99 18.10
C VAL A 97 -9.54 -15.37 19.17
N PRO A 98 -10.19 -16.54 19.06
CA PRO A 98 -11.08 -17.01 20.10
C PRO A 98 -10.22 -17.25 21.33
N VAL A 99 -10.63 -16.70 22.47
CA VAL A 99 -10.04 -17.00 23.78
C VAL A 99 -10.09 -18.52 23.97
N ALA A 100 -8.99 -19.20 23.65
CA ALA A 100 -8.76 -20.59 23.95
C ALA A 100 -8.37 -20.68 25.44
N TYR A 101 -9.33 -20.44 26.33
CA TYR A 101 -9.26 -20.87 27.71
C TYR A 101 -10.26 -22.00 27.92
N GLY A 102 -9.70 -23.20 28.14
CA GLY A 102 -10.25 -24.31 28.90
C GLY A 102 -11.76 -24.51 28.92
N THR A 103 -12.19 -25.60 28.29
CA THR A 103 -13.46 -26.27 28.58
C THR A 103 -13.64 -26.56 30.07
N SER A 104 -14.67 -25.98 30.69
CA SER A 104 -15.51 -26.67 31.66
C SER A 104 -16.91 -26.06 31.66
N MET A 105 -17.82 -26.77 31.02
CA MET A 105 -19.22 -26.42 30.86
C MET A 105 -19.97 -26.86 32.12
N SER A 106 -20.37 -25.91 32.97
CA SER A 106 -21.43 -26.13 33.97
C SER A 106 -22.74 -25.53 33.45
N LYS A 107 -23.75 -26.39 33.32
CA LYS A 107 -25.09 -26.05 32.85
C LYS A 107 -25.75 -25.08 33.82
N GLY A 108 -26.23 -23.92 33.34
CA GLY A 108 -27.11 -23.09 34.13
C GLY A 108 -27.42 -21.73 33.52
N SER A 109 -28.71 -21.52 33.24
CA SER A 109 -29.36 -20.24 33.00
C SER A 109 -29.27 -19.64 31.59
N LEU A 110 -30.33 -19.91 30.83
CA LEU A 110 -30.78 -19.16 29.67
C LEU A 110 -31.06 -17.70 30.07
N LEU A 111 -30.19 -16.76 29.71
CA LEU A 111 -30.59 -15.36 29.54
C LEU A 111 -30.18 -14.89 28.15
N ARG A 112 -31.22 -14.61 27.39
CA ARG A 112 -31.27 -14.32 25.96
C ARG A 112 -30.81 -12.86 25.77
N CYS A 113 -29.58 -12.64 25.33
CA CYS A 113 -29.18 -11.33 24.79
C CYS A 113 -29.89 -11.15 23.45
N GLN A 114 -31.01 -10.43 23.47
CA GLN A 114 -31.75 -10.01 22.29
C GLN A 114 -31.02 -8.81 21.65
N CYS A 115 -30.03 -9.06 20.79
CA CYS A 115 -29.63 -8.04 19.82
C CYS A 115 -30.66 -8.05 18.69
N PRO A 116 -31.37 -6.93 18.40
CA PRO A 116 -32.19 -6.86 17.22
C PRO A 116 -31.26 -6.88 16.00
N ALA A 117 -31.43 -7.89 15.14
CA ALA A 117 -30.81 -7.92 13.83
C ALA A 117 -31.31 -6.72 13.02
N LEU A 118 -30.50 -5.65 12.92
CA LEU A 118 -30.77 -4.56 11.99
C LEU A 118 -30.71 -5.14 10.58
N THR A 119 -31.86 -5.25 9.94
CA THR A 119 -31.97 -5.65 8.55
C THR A 119 -31.41 -4.54 7.67
N SER A 120 -30.79 -4.92 6.55
CA SER A 120 -30.07 -4.05 5.61
C SER A 120 -30.89 -2.84 5.13
N ARG A 121 -32.22 -2.89 5.21
CA ARG A 121 -33.11 -1.77 4.88
C ARG A 121 -33.00 -0.59 5.84
N GLN A 122 -32.68 -0.78 7.12
CA GLN A 122 -32.56 0.35 8.04
C GLN A 122 -31.29 1.18 7.81
N ILE A 123 -30.18 0.55 7.39
CA ILE A 123 -28.91 1.25 7.16
C ILE A 123 -29.00 2.21 5.96
N TYR A 124 -29.67 1.80 4.86
CA TYR A 124 -29.87 2.69 3.70
C TYR A 124 -30.80 3.88 4.00
N GLY A 125 -31.74 3.73 4.94
CA GLY A 125 -32.62 4.83 5.34
C GLY A 125 -31.88 5.97 6.04
N TRP A 126 -30.88 5.66 6.87
CA TRP A 126 -30.04 6.67 7.53
C TRP A 126 -29.07 7.35 6.57
N LEU A 127 -28.51 6.61 5.61
CA LEU A 127 -27.56 7.16 4.64
C LEU A 127 -28.20 8.17 3.66
N ILE A 128 -29.48 7.99 3.31
CA ILE A 128 -30.19 8.94 2.44
C ILE A 128 -30.59 10.22 3.21
N ALA A 129 -30.91 10.12 4.50
CA ALA A 129 -31.32 11.27 5.30
C ALA A 129 -30.17 12.29 5.52
N ASP A 130 -28.93 11.83 5.63
CA ASP A 130 -27.74 12.68 5.83
C ASP A 130 -27.26 13.42 4.56
N ILE A 131 -27.68 12.99 3.36
CA ILE A 131 -27.25 13.63 2.10
C ILE A 131 -28.16 14.80 1.71
N THR A 132 -29.36 14.89 2.31
CA THR A 132 -30.40 15.86 1.93
C THR A 132 -30.58 17.04 2.88
N ASN A 133 -29.75 17.21 3.91
CA ASN A 133 -29.84 18.33 4.86
C ASN A 133 -28.52 19.09 4.98
#